data_AF-A0A7Y7ADH7-F1
#
_entry.id   AF-A0A7Y7ADH7-F1
#
_cell.length_a   1.000
_cell.length_b   1.000
_cell.length_c   1.000
_cell.angle_alpha   90.00
_cell.angle_beta   90.00
_cell.angle_gamma   90.00
#
_symmetry.space_group_name_H-M   'P 1'
#
loop_
_entity.id
_entity.type
_entity.pdbx_description
1 polymer ?
#
loop_
_entity_poly.entity_id
_entity_poly.type
_entity_poly.pdbx_seq_one_letter_code
_entity_poly.pdbx_strand_id
1 'polypeptide(L)'
;MTVEEKLRSAIRDVPNFPKEGIVFKDITPIMQNAQLSNEVLDEMVELYKTQNLDAIAGIESRGFLFGYPLAMRLGIPFILIRKKGKLPYEKISHDYDLEYGSATIEMHTDAVTEHQNVLIHDDLLATGGSAEAAAHLIQKSGGNVAGFNFLVSLDFLDGEKKLKSFSDNITSFVRY
;
A
#
# COMPACT_ATOMS: atom_id res chain seq x y z
N MET A 1 -10.76 22.56 -6.33
CA MET A 1 -9.51 21.77 -6.32
C MET A 1 -9.89 20.31 -6.41
N THR A 2 -9.23 19.55 -7.29
CA THR A 2 -9.33 18.08 -7.33
C THR A 2 -8.75 17.48 -6.04
N VAL A 3 -9.04 16.21 -5.77
CA VAL A 3 -8.44 15.52 -4.61
C VAL A 3 -6.91 15.44 -4.78
N GLU A 4 -6.40 15.18 -5.98
CA GLU A 4 -4.97 15.24 -6.29
C GLU A 4 -4.35 16.60 -5.89
N GLU A 5 -4.96 17.72 -6.28
CA GLU A 5 -4.46 19.06 -5.94
C GLU A 5 -4.46 19.31 -4.43
N LYS A 6 -5.49 18.83 -3.72
CA LYS A 6 -5.58 18.95 -2.25
C LYS A 6 -4.55 18.07 -1.55
N LEU A 7 -4.37 16.83 -2.01
CA LEU A 7 -3.35 15.91 -1.51
C LEU A 7 -1.95 16.50 -1.70
N ARG A 8 -1.61 16.96 -2.90
CA ARG A 8 -0.32 17.59 -3.19
C ARG A 8 -0.07 18.82 -2.31
N SER A 9 -1.12 19.59 -2.03
CA SER A 9 -1.03 20.78 -1.15
C SER A 9 -0.88 20.43 0.33
N ALA A 10 -1.38 19.27 0.76
CA ALA A 10 -1.29 18.80 2.13
C ALA A 10 0.02 18.06 2.43
N ILE A 11 0.59 17.35 1.45
CA ILE A 11 1.85 16.61 1.61
C ILE A 11 2.99 17.59 1.90
N ARG A 12 3.68 17.35 3.00
CA ARG A 12 4.81 18.18 3.45
C ARG A 12 6.13 17.54 3.06
N ASP A 13 7.02 18.32 2.47
CA ASP A 13 8.40 17.91 2.24
C ASP A 13 9.22 18.09 3.52
N VAL A 14 9.89 17.02 3.94
CA VAL A 14 10.81 17.01 5.09
C VAL A 14 12.21 16.73 4.56
N PRO A 15 13.08 17.76 4.45
CA PRO A 15 14.43 17.58 3.93
C PRO A 15 15.32 16.81 4.91
N ASN A 16 16.28 16.05 4.37
CA ASN A 16 17.30 15.30 5.10
C ASN A 16 16.74 14.25 6.07
N PHE A 17 15.61 13.62 5.72
CA PHE A 17 15.02 12.54 6.49
C PHE A 17 14.75 11.31 5.58
N PRO A 18 15.05 10.07 6.03
CA PRO A 18 15.66 9.71 7.32
C PRO A 18 17.18 9.91 7.37
N LYS A 19 17.80 10.27 6.24
CA LYS A 19 19.23 10.59 6.10
C LYS A 19 19.42 11.82 5.21
N GLU A 20 20.60 12.42 5.28
CA GLU A 20 20.99 13.57 4.45
C GLU A 20 20.80 13.27 2.96
N GLY A 21 20.30 14.24 2.20
CA GLY A 21 20.04 14.13 0.77
C GLY A 21 18.68 13.54 0.38
N ILE A 22 17.88 13.03 1.32
CA ILE A 22 16.51 12.57 1.04
C ILE A 22 15.48 13.64 1.39
N VAL A 23 14.53 13.87 0.49
CA VAL A 23 13.31 14.65 0.78
C VAL A 23 12.17 13.67 1.05
N PHE A 24 11.78 13.53 2.31
CA PHE A 24 10.70 12.65 2.72
C PHE A 24 9.34 13.31 2.46
N LYS A 25 8.41 12.57 1.85
CA LYS A 25 7.03 12.98 1.65
C LYS A 25 6.19 12.60 2.86
N ASP A 26 5.94 13.57 3.73
CA ASP A 26 5.14 13.40 4.92
C ASP A 26 3.64 13.56 4.62
N ILE A 27 2.91 12.45 4.70
CA ILE A 27 1.47 12.38 4.48
C ILE A 27 0.64 12.71 5.73
N THR A 28 1.26 12.86 6.91
CA THR A 28 0.51 13.07 8.17
C THR A 28 -0.44 14.27 8.21
N PRO A 29 -0.21 15.40 7.49
CA PRO A 29 -1.20 16.47 7.43
C PRO A 29 -2.54 16.06 6.81
N ILE A 30 -2.56 15.04 5.94
CA ILE A 30 -3.81 14.51 5.36
C ILE A 30 -4.69 13.97 6.50
N MET A 31 -4.12 13.20 7.43
CA MET A 31 -4.83 12.62 8.57
C MET A 31 -5.26 13.67 9.61
N GLN A 32 -4.59 14.82 9.65
CA GLN A 32 -5.00 15.96 10.50
C GLN A 32 -6.19 16.72 9.91
N ASN A 33 -6.47 16.54 8.62
CA ASN A 33 -7.62 17.11 7.94
C ASN A 33 -8.68 16.02 7.69
N ALA A 34 -9.65 15.92 8.59
CA ALA A 34 -10.71 14.93 8.50
C ALA A 34 -11.52 15.03 7.19
N GLN A 35 -11.75 16.25 6.68
CA GLN A 35 -12.46 16.43 5.41
C GLN A 35 -11.66 15.82 4.26
N LEU A 36 -10.37 16.16 4.15
CA LEU A 36 -9.52 15.63 3.10
C LEU A 36 -9.37 14.10 3.19
N SER A 37 -9.23 13.56 4.40
CA SER A 37 -9.18 12.10 4.62
C SER A 37 -10.44 11.40 4.10
N ASN A 38 -11.62 11.96 4.35
CA ASN A 38 -12.88 11.41 3.83
C ASN A 38 -12.97 11.53 2.31
N GLU A 39 -12.60 12.68 1.74
CA GLU A 39 -12.62 12.88 0.27
C GLU A 39 -11.72 11.88 -0.46
N VAL A 40 -10.51 11.63 0.07
CA VAL A 40 -9.57 10.62 -0.47
C VAL A 40 -10.17 9.22 -0.39
N LEU A 41 -10.73 8.86 0.77
CA LEU A 41 -11.36 7.56 0.97
C LEU A 41 -12.57 7.37 0.03
N ASP A 42 -13.39 8.39 -0.17
CA ASP A 42 -14.52 8.35 -1.10
C ASP A 42 -14.06 8.11 -2.54
N GLU A 43 -12.98 8.77 -2.98
CA GLU A 43 -12.42 8.55 -4.31
C GLU A 43 -11.86 7.13 -4.49
N MET A 44 -11.16 6.61 -3.47
CA MET A 44 -10.71 5.21 -3.46
C MET A 44 -11.88 4.24 -3.57
N VAL A 45 -12.97 4.47 -2.82
CA VAL A 45 -14.16 3.63 -2.87
C VAL A 45 -14.80 3.66 -4.26
N GLU A 46 -14.96 4.84 -4.84
CA GLU A 46 -15.53 4.99 -6.18
C GLU A 46 -14.70 4.27 -7.25
N LEU A 47 -13.37 4.29 -7.12
CA LEU A 47 -12.46 3.58 -8.02
C LEU A 47 -12.60 2.06 -7.91
N TYR A 48 -12.74 1.51 -6.70
CA TYR A 48 -12.63 0.07 -6.47
C TYR A 48 -13.96 -0.67 -6.30
N LYS A 49 -15.08 0.02 -6.09
CA LYS A 49 -16.39 -0.62 -5.86
C LYS A 49 -16.89 -1.52 -7.00
N THR A 50 -16.36 -1.38 -8.21
CA THR A 50 -16.72 -2.21 -9.38
C THR A 50 -15.64 -3.18 -9.82
N GLN A 51 -14.52 -3.28 -9.09
CA GLN A 51 -13.34 -4.06 -9.51
C GLN A 51 -13.35 -5.53 -9.04
N ASN A 52 -14.46 -6.03 -8.48
CA ASN A 52 -14.60 -7.41 -7.98
C ASN A 52 -13.44 -7.84 -7.05
N LEU A 53 -13.09 -6.97 -6.10
CA LEU A 53 -12.09 -7.27 -5.08
C LEU A 53 -12.71 -8.13 -3.97
N ASP A 54 -11.95 -9.11 -3.49
CA ASP A 54 -12.37 -9.99 -2.40
C ASP A 54 -11.69 -9.64 -1.07
N ALA A 55 -10.59 -8.88 -1.09
CA ALA A 55 -9.92 -8.36 0.11
C ALA A 55 -8.96 -7.20 -0.23
N ILE A 56 -8.55 -6.48 0.81
CA ILE A 56 -7.46 -5.51 0.75
C ILE A 56 -6.34 -5.95 1.68
N ALA A 57 -5.12 -6.03 1.18
CA ALA A 57 -3.94 -6.22 2.00
C ALA A 57 -3.23 -4.88 2.22
N GLY A 58 -3.08 -4.46 3.47
CA GLY A 58 -2.28 -3.29 3.81
C GLY A 58 -0.87 -3.68 4.20
N ILE A 59 0.11 -2.85 3.82
CA ILE A 59 1.50 -2.98 4.27
C ILE A 59 1.71 -2.06 5.49
N GLU A 60 2.34 -2.60 6.53
CA GLU A 60 2.48 -1.82 7.76
C GLU A 60 3.41 -0.60 7.64
N SER A 61 3.27 0.40 8.50
CA SER A 61 2.09 0.68 9.34
C SER A 61 1.18 1.71 8.68
N ARG A 62 1.73 2.52 7.76
CA ARG A 62 1.03 3.66 7.17
C ARG A 62 0.03 3.24 6.10
N GLY A 63 0.28 2.17 5.36
CA GLY A 63 -0.72 1.55 4.49
C GLY A 63 -2.00 1.16 5.22
N PHE A 64 -1.97 0.92 6.54
CA PHE A 64 -3.21 0.61 7.28
C PHE A 64 -4.16 1.80 7.37
N LEU A 65 -3.65 3.03 7.32
CA LEU A 65 -4.41 4.24 7.59
C LEU A 65 -5.50 4.50 6.55
N PHE A 66 -5.32 4.04 5.32
CA PHE A 66 -6.32 4.12 4.25
C PHE A 66 -6.76 2.74 3.76
N GLY A 67 -5.90 1.73 3.81
CA GLY A 67 -6.26 0.36 3.41
C GLY A 67 -7.37 -0.25 4.26
N TYR A 68 -7.31 -0.10 5.60
CA TYR A 68 -8.34 -0.66 6.47
C TYR A 68 -9.70 0.07 6.33
N PRO A 69 -9.76 1.42 6.37
CA PRO A 69 -11.00 2.12 6.07
C PRO A 69 -11.59 1.81 4.69
N LEU A 70 -10.76 1.64 3.67
CA LEU A 70 -11.21 1.25 2.33
C LEU A 70 -11.87 -0.13 2.34
N ALA A 71 -11.26 -1.11 3.00
CA ALA A 71 -11.83 -2.45 3.14
C ALA A 71 -13.18 -2.42 3.85
N MET A 72 -13.27 -1.65 4.95
CA MET A 72 -14.51 -1.43 5.68
C MET A 72 -15.61 -0.82 4.80
N ARG A 73 -15.27 0.20 3.98
CA ARG A 73 -16.24 0.88 3.10
C ARG A 73 -16.70 0.00 1.93
N LEU A 74 -15.84 -0.88 1.44
CA LEU A 74 -16.17 -1.84 0.39
C LEU A 74 -16.86 -3.10 0.94
N GLY A 75 -16.89 -3.29 2.26
CA GLY A 75 -17.50 -4.46 2.89
C GLY A 75 -16.72 -5.75 2.68
N ILE A 76 -15.39 -5.66 2.52
CA ILE A 76 -14.50 -6.80 2.26
C ILE A 76 -13.42 -6.95 3.36
N PRO A 77 -12.87 -8.15 3.55
CA PRO A 77 -11.78 -8.40 4.50
C PRO A 77 -10.57 -7.49 4.31
N PHE A 78 -9.91 -7.21 5.44
CA PHE A 78 -8.60 -6.55 5.47
C PHE A 78 -7.53 -7.51 5.98
N ILE A 79 -6.42 -7.59 5.25
CA ILE A 79 -5.29 -8.49 5.50
C ILE A 79 -4.11 -7.67 5.99
N LEU A 80 -3.53 -8.10 7.11
CA LEU A 80 -2.35 -7.46 7.69
C LEU A 80 -1.07 -8.08 7.13
N ILE A 81 -0.23 -7.25 6.51
CA ILE A 81 1.14 -7.58 6.17
C ILE A 81 2.07 -6.72 7.03
N ARG A 82 2.90 -7.35 7.86
CA ARG A 82 3.72 -6.67 8.87
C ARG A 82 5.18 -7.09 8.79
N LYS A 83 6.09 -6.30 9.38
CA LYS A 83 7.47 -6.76 9.60
C LYS A 83 7.47 -7.97 10.51
N LYS A 84 8.54 -8.76 10.38
CA LYS A 84 8.78 -9.96 11.17
C LYS A 84 8.57 -9.77 12.68
N GLY A 85 7.86 -10.71 13.29
CA GLY A 85 7.64 -10.79 14.73
C GLY A 85 6.47 -9.93 15.25
N LYS A 86 5.68 -9.30 14.37
CA LYS A 86 4.52 -8.47 14.77
C LYS A 86 3.18 -9.21 14.74
N LEU A 87 3.11 -10.33 14.03
CA LEU A 87 1.89 -11.12 13.84
C LEU A 87 1.88 -12.33 14.81
N PRO A 88 0.81 -12.55 15.59
CA PRO A 88 0.80 -13.54 16.66
C PRO A 88 0.47 -14.98 16.21
N TYR A 89 -0.23 -15.17 15.09
CA TYR A 89 -0.68 -16.49 14.63
C TYR A 89 0.36 -17.18 13.73
N GLU A 90 0.01 -18.29 13.08
CA GLU A 90 0.84 -18.97 12.09
C GLU A 90 1.09 -18.07 10.88
N LYS A 91 2.32 -18.07 10.36
CA LYS A 91 2.81 -17.06 9.41
C LYS A 91 3.56 -17.66 8.24
N ILE A 92 3.45 -16.99 7.10
CA ILE A 92 4.43 -17.08 6.01
C ILE A 92 5.27 -15.81 5.96
N SER A 93 6.50 -15.94 5.48
CA SER A 93 7.46 -14.83 5.39
C SER A 93 8.01 -14.66 3.98
N HIS A 94 8.40 -13.43 3.67
CA HIS A 94 9.14 -13.10 2.47
C HIS A 94 10.22 -12.07 2.81
N ASP A 95 11.45 -12.37 2.41
CA ASP A 95 12.60 -11.48 2.54
C ASP A 95 12.74 -10.64 1.27
N TYR A 96 13.10 -9.37 1.41
CA TYR A 96 13.37 -8.49 0.28
C TYR A 96 14.55 -7.57 0.57
N ASP A 97 15.23 -7.19 -0.50
CA ASP A 97 16.43 -6.36 -0.42
C ASP A 97 16.07 -4.87 -0.27
N LEU A 98 16.84 -4.19 0.58
CA LEU A 98 16.87 -2.75 0.73
C LEU A 98 18.18 -2.21 0.11
N GLU A 99 18.27 -0.89 -0.06
CA GLU A 99 19.51 -0.24 -0.50
C GLU A 99 20.69 -0.60 0.43
N TYR A 100 20.42 -0.80 1.72
CA TYR A 100 21.37 -1.28 2.72
C TYR A 100 20.71 -2.35 3.60
N GLY A 101 20.98 -3.62 3.29
CA GLY A 101 20.49 -4.78 4.05
C GLY A 101 19.25 -5.43 3.44
N SER A 102 18.56 -6.23 4.23
CA SER A 102 17.30 -6.88 3.86
C SER A 102 16.27 -6.69 4.97
N ALA A 103 15.00 -6.82 4.60
CA ALA A 103 13.89 -6.84 5.54
C ALA A 103 12.99 -8.04 5.26
N THR A 104 12.29 -8.48 6.31
CA THR A 104 11.33 -9.58 6.23
C THR A 104 9.95 -9.06 6.58
N ILE A 105 8.98 -9.35 5.73
CA ILE A 105 7.55 -9.18 6.02
C ILE A 105 6.85 -10.52 6.20
N GLU A 106 5.76 -10.51 6.94
CA GLU A 106 4.96 -11.65 7.33
C GLU A 106 3.48 -11.37 7.09
N MET A 107 2.74 -12.44 6.80
CA MET A 107 1.28 -12.49 6.71
C MET A 107 0.81 -13.76 7.39
N HIS A 108 -0.37 -13.76 8.03
CA HIS A 108 -0.91 -14.99 8.58
C HIS A 108 -1.26 -15.99 7.47
N THR A 109 -1.05 -17.28 7.74
CA THR A 109 -1.31 -18.37 6.77
C THR A 109 -2.78 -18.51 6.37
N ASP A 110 -3.70 -18.03 7.21
CA ASP A 110 -5.15 -18.11 7.03
C ASP A 110 -5.76 -16.79 6.52
N ALA A 111 -4.94 -15.78 6.25
CA ALA A 111 -5.42 -14.45 5.86
C ALA A 111 -5.93 -14.39 4.41
N VAL A 112 -5.46 -15.30 3.55
CA VAL A 112 -5.81 -15.35 2.12
C VAL A 112 -6.33 -16.74 1.80
N THR A 113 -7.46 -16.81 1.10
CA THR A 113 -8.00 -18.06 0.55
C THR A 113 -7.59 -18.23 -0.92
N GLU A 114 -7.62 -19.47 -1.42
CA GLU A 114 -7.33 -19.74 -2.83
C GLU A 114 -8.19 -18.88 -3.77
N HIS A 115 -7.56 -18.36 -4.82
CA HIS A 115 -8.15 -17.53 -5.87
C HIS A 115 -8.76 -16.19 -5.42
N GLN A 116 -8.56 -15.78 -4.17
CA GLN A 116 -9.04 -14.51 -3.65
C GLN A 116 -8.35 -13.34 -4.39
N ASN A 117 -9.12 -12.38 -4.92
CA ASN A 117 -8.60 -11.21 -5.61
C ASN A 117 -8.27 -10.12 -4.58
N VAL A 118 -6.97 -9.93 -4.32
CA VAL A 118 -6.48 -9.03 -3.26
C VAL A 118 -5.89 -7.77 -3.87
N LEU A 119 -6.42 -6.61 -3.46
CA LEU A 119 -5.79 -5.32 -3.73
C LEU A 119 -4.72 -5.05 -2.67
N ILE A 120 -3.48 -4.77 -3.08
CA ILE A 120 -2.42 -4.39 -2.15
C ILE A 120 -2.39 -2.87 -2.04
N HIS A 121 -2.41 -2.36 -0.81
CA HIS A 121 -2.38 -0.93 -0.55
C HIS A 121 -1.22 -0.54 0.39
N ASP A 122 -0.55 0.56 0.04
CA ASP A 122 0.42 1.24 0.89
C ASP A 122 0.29 2.76 0.75
N ASP A 123 0.86 3.53 1.66
CA ASP A 123 0.76 4.99 1.57
C ASP A 123 1.60 5.57 0.42
N LEU A 124 2.78 5.01 0.18
CA LEU A 124 3.72 5.53 -0.80
C LEU A 124 4.47 4.44 -1.57
N LEU A 125 4.48 4.54 -2.90
CA LEU A 125 5.34 3.76 -3.79
C LEU A 125 6.69 4.46 -3.98
N ALA A 126 7.75 3.84 -3.45
CA ALA A 126 9.14 4.22 -3.70
C ALA A 126 9.79 3.27 -4.72
N THR A 127 10.70 2.39 -4.28
CA THR A 127 11.37 1.40 -5.15
C THR A 127 10.53 0.16 -5.46
N GLY A 128 9.34 0.03 -4.84
CA GLY A 128 8.42 -1.10 -5.03
C GLY A 128 8.75 -2.37 -4.23
N GLY A 129 9.87 -2.44 -3.51
CA GLY A 129 10.32 -3.69 -2.86
C GLY A 129 9.35 -4.27 -1.81
N SER A 130 8.74 -3.43 -0.96
CA SER A 130 7.74 -3.88 0.02
C SER A 130 6.46 -4.40 -0.65
N ALA A 131 5.99 -3.70 -1.68
CA ALA A 131 4.80 -4.07 -2.44
C ALA A 131 5.01 -5.37 -3.25
N GLU A 132 6.19 -5.55 -3.85
CA GLU A 132 6.61 -6.79 -4.50
C GLU A 132 6.65 -7.96 -3.50
N ALA A 133 7.27 -7.76 -2.33
CA ALA A 133 7.29 -8.78 -1.30
C ALA A 133 5.87 -9.15 -0.82
N ALA A 134 4.99 -8.16 -0.67
CA ALA A 134 3.59 -8.38 -0.32
C ALA A 134 2.86 -9.20 -1.40
N ALA A 135 3.07 -8.89 -2.67
CA ALA A 135 2.53 -9.63 -3.80
C ALA A 135 2.94 -11.10 -3.79
N HIS A 136 4.21 -11.39 -3.46
CA HIS A 136 4.67 -12.76 -3.28
C HIS A 136 4.01 -13.48 -2.11
N LEU A 137 3.70 -12.83 -0.98
CA LEU A 137 2.96 -13.44 0.12
C LEU A 137 1.53 -13.82 -0.29
N ILE A 138 0.85 -12.94 -1.04
CA ILE A 138 -0.48 -13.22 -1.59
C ILE A 138 -0.44 -14.43 -2.51
N GLN A 139 0.49 -14.45 -3.48
CA GLN A 139 0.62 -15.58 -4.42
C GLN A 139 1.00 -16.89 -3.73
N LYS A 140 1.90 -16.86 -2.74
CA LYS A 140 2.27 -18.05 -1.93
C LYS A 140 1.07 -18.65 -1.19
N SER A 141 0.04 -17.84 -0.90
CA SER A 141 -1.19 -18.26 -0.24
C SER A 141 -2.30 -18.65 -1.23
N GLY A 142 -1.99 -18.70 -2.53
CA GLY A 142 -2.94 -19.05 -3.59
C GLY A 142 -3.85 -17.90 -4.04
N GLY A 143 -3.65 -16.67 -3.53
CA GLY A 143 -4.42 -15.49 -3.91
C GLY A 143 -3.92 -14.85 -5.21
N ASN A 144 -4.80 -14.08 -5.85
CA ASN A 144 -4.49 -13.27 -7.02
C ASN A 144 -4.17 -11.84 -6.59
N VAL A 145 -3.13 -11.24 -7.17
CA VAL A 145 -2.82 -9.82 -6.97
C VAL A 145 -3.68 -9.00 -7.95
N ALA A 146 -4.82 -8.49 -7.46
CA ALA A 146 -5.77 -7.76 -8.28
C ALA A 146 -5.23 -6.39 -8.76
N GLY A 147 -4.29 -5.84 -7.99
CA GLY A 147 -3.63 -4.59 -8.31
C GLY A 147 -2.91 -4.00 -7.10
N PHE A 148 -2.42 -2.79 -7.30
CA PHE A 148 -1.74 -1.99 -6.28
C PHE A 148 -2.35 -0.60 -6.19
N ASN A 149 -2.49 -0.11 -4.98
CA ASN A 149 -2.99 1.23 -4.69
C ASN A 149 -2.05 2.00 -3.77
N PHE A 150 -1.71 3.22 -4.15
CA PHE A 150 -0.87 4.13 -3.37
C PHE A 150 -1.49 5.52 -3.31
N LEU A 151 -1.28 6.24 -2.20
CA LEU A 151 -1.61 7.68 -2.19
C LEU A 151 -0.57 8.47 -2.99
N VAL A 152 0.70 8.11 -2.85
CA VAL A 152 1.83 8.83 -3.45
C VAL A 152 2.73 7.87 -4.22
N SER A 153 3.22 8.25 -5.39
CA SER A 153 4.36 7.60 -6.04
C SER A 153 5.53 8.56 -6.21
N LEU A 154 6.74 8.00 -6.09
CA LEU A 154 8.00 8.65 -6.46
C LEU A 154 8.46 8.03 -7.79
N ASP A 155 7.97 8.56 -8.90
CA ASP A 155 8.10 7.96 -10.24
C ASP A 155 9.57 7.90 -10.68
N PHE A 156 10.41 8.82 -10.20
CA PHE A 156 11.87 8.82 -10.43
C PHE A 156 12.61 7.61 -9.81
N LEU A 157 11.94 6.77 -9.02
CA LEU A 157 12.49 5.52 -8.47
C LEU A 157 12.05 4.27 -9.25
N ASP A 158 11.26 4.41 -10.31
CA ASP A 158 10.80 3.34 -11.20
C ASP A 158 10.13 2.14 -10.49
N GLY A 159 9.49 2.37 -9.33
CA GLY A 159 8.94 1.31 -8.49
C GLY A 159 7.87 0.46 -9.19
N GLU A 160 7.05 1.06 -10.06
CA GLU A 160 6.00 0.35 -10.80
C GLU A 160 6.54 -0.77 -11.68
N LYS A 161 7.78 -0.64 -12.17
CA LYS A 161 8.39 -1.64 -13.06
C LYS A 161 8.47 -3.02 -12.41
N LYS A 162 8.70 -3.08 -11.10
CA LYS A 162 8.71 -4.35 -10.33
C LYS A 162 7.31 -4.96 -10.23
N LEU A 163 6.31 -4.11 -10.04
CA LEU A 163 4.93 -4.50 -9.76
C LEU A 163 4.18 -5.04 -10.99
N LYS A 164 4.57 -4.60 -12.19
CA LYS A 164 3.98 -5.05 -13.47
C LYS A 164 4.11 -6.55 -13.73
N SER A 165 5.03 -7.24 -13.06
CA SER A 165 5.11 -8.71 -13.13
C SER A 165 3.94 -9.41 -12.42
N PHE A 166 3.22 -8.70 -11.54
CA PHE A 166 2.08 -9.22 -10.78
C PHE A 166 0.74 -8.70 -11.30
N SER A 167 0.67 -7.41 -11.66
CA SER A 167 -0.54 -6.78 -12.19
C SER A 167 -0.23 -5.49 -12.93
N ASP A 168 -0.95 -5.23 -14.04
CA ASP A 168 -0.93 -3.94 -14.74
C ASP A 168 -1.81 -2.88 -14.06
N ASN A 169 -2.65 -3.28 -13.10
CA ASN A 169 -3.53 -2.38 -12.35
C ASN A 169 -2.77 -1.73 -11.19
N ILE A 170 -2.08 -0.62 -11.47
CA ILE A 170 -1.31 0.15 -10.49
C ILE A 170 -1.86 1.58 -10.46
N THR A 171 -2.34 2.01 -9.31
CA THR A 171 -2.90 3.36 -9.12
C THR A 171 -2.15 4.15 -8.07
N SER A 172 -1.84 5.40 -8.38
CA SER A 172 -1.29 6.40 -7.45
C SER A 172 -2.06 7.71 -7.59
N PHE A 173 -2.52 8.30 -6.47
CA PHE A 173 -3.30 9.54 -6.51
C PHE A 173 -2.45 10.81 -6.74
N VAL A 174 -1.22 10.82 -6.23
CA VAL A 174 -0.24 11.88 -6.46
C VAL A 174 1.06 11.28 -6.93
N ARG A 175 1.65 11.85 -7.99
CA ARG A 175 2.91 11.37 -8.58
C ARG A 175 3.98 12.46 -8.51
N TYR A 176 5.20 12.11 -8.09
CA TYR A 176 6.37 12.99 -7.98
C TYR A 176 7.54 12.51 -8.82
#